data_AF-A0A9D4J218-F1
#
_entry.id   AF-A0A9D4J218-F1
#
_cell.length_a   1.000
_cell.length_b   1.000
_cell.length_c   1.000
_cell.angle_alpha   90.00
_cell.angle_beta   90.00
_cell.angle_gamma   90.00
#
_symmetry.space_group_name_H-M   'P 1'
#
loop_
_entity.id
_entity.type
_entity.pdbx_description
1 polymer ?
#
loop_
_entity_poly.entity_id
_entity_poly.type
_entity_poly.pdbx_seq_one_letter_code
_entity_poly.pdbx_strand_id
1 'polypeptide(L)'
;MDCFITSCYKIPILGEGSLIGSINSVEISGARLTAHMVPLPGNTATLVNVTVEGIPSELVPHFRHLLPILSPLYWSTATELDGAYNGYKLTKGEFAREVQVQYTTGEILRVSQYGKGVDTKGVLHVDLVVRGEVPEIEASRLVKMTPFWEDYTQTGPGTIHADSTSLFQVDGFVLPYAWNHSISYGSRNSRMPFLMEKLHARNIDVIVEPEKNIVQFRLEASISPGNHLILRSPSNQCPTGFRLNPEGPYCQDDDECRRLQPCSHLCHNSAGSYYCSCSPGYTLDVDGRQCIDINECSTLLDPCPRGQQCVNSIGSYTCSMKCRRGMRLSDDRLRCEDIDECDVPRSPCEQVCANSPGTYVCSCRQGFELVASGRCTDVDECKVKTDACPRGQE
;
A
#
# COMPACT_ATOMS: atom_id res chain seq x y z
N MET A 1 8.78 44.07 -12.68
CA MET A 1 8.08 44.83 -13.74
C MET A 1 6.68 44.27 -13.83
N ASP A 2 5.72 45.17 -13.67
CA ASP A 2 4.38 44.95 -13.12
C ASP A 2 3.34 44.43 -14.14
N CYS A 3 2.46 43.50 -13.71
CA CYS A 3 1.26 43.11 -14.47
C CYS A 3 0.16 44.17 -14.22
N PHE A 4 0.12 45.22 -15.06
CA PHE A 4 -0.96 46.20 -15.11
C PHE A 4 -1.92 45.88 -16.25
N ILE A 5 -3.21 45.75 -15.88
CA ILE A 5 -4.42 45.86 -16.72
C ILE A 5 -4.80 44.58 -17.52
N THR A 6 -5.77 43.86 -16.95
CA THR A 6 -6.63 42.78 -17.49
C THR A 6 -5.95 41.46 -17.92
N SER A 7 -6.28 40.37 -17.19
CA SER A 7 -6.08 38.95 -17.57
C SER A 7 -4.72 38.28 -17.27
N CYS A 8 -4.17 38.44 -16.07
CA CYS A 8 -3.28 37.42 -15.49
C CYS A 8 -4.23 36.34 -14.86
N TYR A 9 -4.44 35.17 -15.49
CA TYR A 9 -5.30 34.07 -14.96
C TYR A 9 -4.80 33.66 -13.57
N LYS A 10 -5.42 34.15 -12.49
CA LYS A 10 -5.03 33.81 -11.13
C LYS A 10 -5.62 32.45 -10.77
N ILE A 11 -4.77 31.52 -10.32
CA ILE A 11 -5.19 30.26 -9.71
C ILE A 11 -6.11 30.60 -8.52
N PRO A 12 -7.24 29.92 -8.34
CA PRO A 12 -8.15 30.20 -7.24
C PRO A 12 -7.46 29.90 -5.90
N ILE A 13 -7.59 30.85 -4.96
CA ILE A 13 -7.04 30.73 -3.60
C ILE A 13 -8.11 30.33 -2.57
N LEU A 14 -9.39 30.40 -2.98
CA LEU A 14 -10.55 30.04 -2.18
C LEU A 14 -11.38 29.01 -2.95
N GLY A 15 -11.97 28.07 -2.22
CA GLY A 15 -12.88 27.07 -2.76
C GLY A 15 -14.06 26.86 -1.84
N GLU A 16 -15.23 26.62 -2.41
CA GLU A 16 -16.46 26.36 -1.68
C GLU A 16 -17.26 25.24 -2.34
N GLY A 17 -18.06 24.54 -1.55
CA GLY A 17 -18.80 23.39 -2.03
C GLY A 17 -19.89 22.92 -1.09
N SER A 18 -20.85 22.18 -1.65
CA SER A 18 -21.82 21.40 -0.89
C SER A 18 -21.54 19.92 -1.00
N LEU A 19 -21.70 19.20 0.10
CA LEU A 19 -21.61 17.75 0.18
C LEU A 19 -22.95 17.18 0.61
N ILE A 20 -23.53 16.34 -0.25
CA ILE A 20 -24.79 15.65 0.00
C ILE A 20 -24.67 14.15 -0.26
N GLY A 21 -25.64 13.38 0.22
CA GLY A 21 -25.77 11.95 -0.09
C GLY A 21 -25.84 11.09 1.16
N SER A 22 -25.19 9.93 1.15
CA SER A 22 -25.18 9.03 2.30
C SER A 22 -23.90 8.22 2.43
N ILE A 23 -23.48 8.00 3.68
CA ILE A 23 -22.35 7.14 4.05
C ILE A 23 -22.81 6.26 5.21
N ASN A 24 -22.55 4.94 5.16
CA ASN A 24 -22.93 3.99 6.20
C ASN A 24 -24.44 4.08 6.55
N SER A 25 -25.28 4.27 5.53
CA SER A 25 -26.73 4.50 5.67
C SER A 25 -27.17 5.78 6.42
N VAL A 26 -26.23 6.65 6.81
CA VAL A 26 -26.50 7.96 7.40
C VAL A 26 -26.58 9.02 6.30
N GLU A 27 -27.65 9.81 6.30
CA GLU A 27 -27.90 10.85 5.30
C GLU A 27 -27.15 12.15 5.63
N ILE A 28 -26.55 12.75 4.60
CA ILE A 28 -25.90 14.07 4.64
C ILE A 28 -26.74 15.02 3.80
N SER A 29 -27.44 15.95 4.47
CA SER A 29 -28.42 16.85 3.86
C SER A 29 -27.83 18.14 3.27
N GLY A 30 -26.53 18.41 3.48
CA GLY A 30 -25.88 19.62 2.96
C GLY A 30 -24.72 20.08 3.83
N ALA A 31 -23.71 19.22 4.03
CA ALA A 31 -22.48 19.63 4.68
C ALA A 31 -21.75 20.66 3.80
N ARG A 32 -21.14 21.68 4.42
CA ARG A 32 -20.46 22.77 3.71
C ARG A 32 -18.96 22.50 3.68
N LEU A 33 -18.37 22.68 2.51
CA LEU A 33 -16.94 22.60 2.28
C LEU A 33 -16.41 24.01 2.03
N THR A 34 -15.33 24.39 2.72
CA THR A 34 -14.58 25.62 2.48
C THR A 34 -13.09 25.31 2.40
N ALA A 35 -12.38 25.92 1.46
CA ALA A 35 -10.99 25.64 1.18
C ALA A 35 -10.16 26.91 1.00
N HIS A 36 -8.94 26.89 1.53
CA HIS A 36 -7.91 27.89 1.33
C HIS A 36 -6.69 27.21 0.67
N MET A 37 -6.34 27.65 -0.53
CA MET A 37 -5.29 27.06 -1.36
C MET A 37 -4.20 28.10 -1.62
N VAL A 38 -3.09 27.97 -0.91
CA VAL A 38 -2.03 28.99 -0.89
C VAL A 38 -0.72 28.38 -1.38
N PRO A 39 -0.11 28.91 -2.46
CA PRO A 39 1.21 28.49 -2.90
C PRO A 39 2.25 28.71 -1.79
N LEU A 40 3.09 27.70 -1.54
CA LEU A 40 4.19 27.81 -0.59
C LEU A 40 5.37 28.63 -1.17
N PRO A 41 6.21 29.21 -0.31
CA PRO A 41 7.41 29.91 -0.74
C PRO A 41 8.27 29.05 -1.67
N GLY A 42 8.75 29.65 -2.77
CA GLY A 42 9.58 28.95 -3.76
C GLY A 42 8.81 28.07 -4.75
N ASN A 43 7.47 28.13 -4.78
CA ASN A 43 6.63 27.32 -5.68
C ASN A 43 6.95 25.83 -5.61
N THR A 44 7.12 25.30 -4.40
CA THR A 44 7.47 23.89 -4.17
C THR A 44 6.23 22.99 -4.06
N ALA A 45 5.12 23.54 -3.57
CA ALA A 45 3.81 22.92 -3.46
C ALA A 45 2.75 23.97 -3.11
N THR A 46 1.48 23.61 -3.23
CA THR A 46 0.35 24.39 -2.75
C THR A 46 -0.12 23.80 -1.43
N LEU A 47 -0.19 24.63 -0.39
CA LEU A 47 -0.84 24.26 0.87
C LEU A 47 -2.36 24.35 0.69
N VAL A 48 -3.04 23.24 0.91
CA VAL A 48 -4.48 23.11 0.78
C VAL A 48 -5.07 22.82 2.15
N ASN A 49 -5.79 23.79 2.69
CA ASN A 49 -6.53 23.66 3.94
C ASN A 49 -8.02 23.58 3.59
N VAL A 50 -8.69 22.51 3.99
CA VAL A 50 -10.12 22.31 3.76
C VAL A 50 -10.83 22.11 5.08
N THR A 51 -11.93 22.81 5.29
CA THR A 51 -12.85 22.61 6.41
C THR A 51 -14.15 22.06 5.88
N VAL A 52 -14.61 20.95 6.47
CA VAL A 52 -15.93 20.37 6.23
C VAL A 52 -16.74 20.50 7.51
N GLU A 53 -17.87 21.18 7.43
CA GLU A 53 -18.75 21.48 8.56
C GLU A 53 -20.19 21.07 8.29
N GLY A 54 -20.98 20.87 9.35
CA GLY A 54 -22.36 20.39 9.21
C GLY A 54 -22.45 18.90 8.87
N ILE A 55 -21.44 18.11 9.26
CA ILE A 55 -21.43 16.65 9.12
C ILE A 55 -22.34 16.06 10.23
N PRO A 56 -23.14 15.02 9.96
CA PRO A 56 -23.81 14.27 11.03
C PRO A 56 -22.80 13.75 12.05
N SER A 57 -23.06 13.90 13.35
CA SER A 57 -22.10 13.57 14.42
C SER A 57 -21.57 12.12 14.35
N GLU A 58 -22.43 11.19 13.92
CA GLU A 58 -22.11 9.77 13.71
C GLU A 58 -21.03 9.56 12.64
N LEU A 59 -20.97 10.44 11.64
CA LEU A 59 -20.02 10.34 10.52
C LEU A 59 -18.71 11.08 10.77
N VAL A 60 -18.63 11.97 11.75
CA VAL A 60 -17.43 12.79 12.01
C VAL A 60 -16.15 11.95 12.13
N PRO A 61 -16.11 10.82 12.87
CA PRO A 61 -14.92 9.97 12.94
C PRO A 61 -14.56 9.30 11.61
N HIS A 62 -15.56 9.03 10.76
CA HIS A 62 -15.39 8.33 9.48
C HIS A 62 -14.75 9.24 8.42
N PHE A 63 -14.96 10.56 8.50
CA PHE A 63 -14.37 11.51 7.56
C PHE A 63 -12.83 11.55 7.61
N ARG A 64 -12.20 11.04 8.68
CA ARG A 64 -10.74 11.07 8.88
C ARG A 64 -9.92 10.44 7.76
N HIS A 65 -10.50 9.52 7.01
CA HIS A 65 -9.82 8.79 5.94
C HIS A 65 -10.44 9.05 4.56
N LEU A 66 -11.37 10.02 4.44
CA LEU A 66 -12.07 10.35 3.20
C LEU A 66 -11.36 11.40 2.36
N LEU A 67 -10.03 11.37 2.34
CA LEU A 67 -9.22 12.33 1.57
C LEU A 67 -9.56 12.40 0.07
N PRO A 68 -9.96 11.32 -0.63
CA PRO A 68 -10.35 11.38 -2.04
C PRO A 68 -11.52 12.32 -2.35
N ILE A 69 -12.38 12.64 -1.36
CA ILE A 69 -13.46 13.62 -1.56
C ILE A 69 -12.91 15.04 -1.80
N LEU A 70 -11.65 15.30 -1.45
CA LEU A 70 -11.02 16.62 -1.57
C LEU A 70 -10.17 16.80 -2.83
N SER A 71 -10.00 15.74 -3.62
CA SER A 71 -9.15 15.72 -4.81
C SER A 71 -9.38 16.86 -5.79
N PRO A 72 -10.62 17.25 -6.13
CA PRO A 72 -10.88 18.41 -6.99
C PRO A 72 -10.13 19.68 -6.57
N LEU A 73 -9.97 19.93 -5.27
CA LEU A 73 -9.38 21.15 -4.74
C LEU A 73 -7.87 21.12 -4.87
N TYR A 74 -7.24 20.04 -4.38
CA TYR A 74 -5.78 19.94 -4.40
C TYR A 74 -5.24 19.66 -5.80
N TRP A 75 -5.96 18.92 -6.65
CA TRP A 75 -5.59 18.71 -8.05
C TRP A 75 -5.72 19.99 -8.88
N SER A 76 -6.81 20.76 -8.70
CA SER A 76 -7.01 22.01 -9.44
C SER A 76 -5.98 23.07 -9.11
N THR A 77 -5.44 23.07 -7.88
CA THR A 77 -4.55 24.12 -7.38
C THR A 77 -3.12 23.63 -7.11
N ALA A 78 -2.80 22.38 -7.43
CA ALA A 78 -1.46 21.83 -7.28
C ALA A 78 -0.43 22.75 -7.94
N THR A 79 0.71 22.93 -7.27
CA THR A 79 1.79 23.71 -7.85
C THR A 79 2.39 22.97 -9.04
N GLU A 80 2.44 23.65 -10.18
CA GLU A 80 2.97 23.15 -11.44
C GLU A 80 4.51 23.10 -11.41
N LEU A 81 5.07 21.90 -11.52
CA LEU A 81 6.50 21.66 -11.65
C LEU A 81 6.83 21.21 -13.07
N ASP A 82 8.02 21.56 -13.58
CA ASP A 82 8.59 21.05 -14.83
C ASP A 82 7.66 21.10 -16.06
N GLY A 83 6.75 22.08 -16.10
CA GLY A 83 5.83 22.30 -17.21
C GLY A 83 4.53 21.50 -17.17
N ALA A 84 4.26 20.76 -16.08
CA ALA A 84 2.96 20.14 -15.82
C ALA A 84 1.84 21.18 -15.65
N TYR A 85 0.60 20.77 -15.89
CA TYR A 85 -0.62 21.57 -15.85
C TYR A 85 -1.55 21.07 -14.76
N ASN A 86 -1.84 21.90 -13.77
CA ASN A 86 -2.83 21.52 -12.77
C ASN A 86 -4.25 21.46 -13.35
N GLY A 87 -5.19 20.92 -12.57
CA GLY A 87 -6.56 20.77 -13.01
C GLY A 87 -7.24 22.08 -13.41
N TYR A 88 -6.91 23.21 -12.77
CA TYR A 88 -7.48 24.50 -13.13
C TYR A 88 -6.99 24.98 -14.50
N LYS A 89 -5.72 24.75 -14.84
CA LYS A 89 -5.18 25.10 -16.14
C LYS A 89 -5.85 24.32 -17.27
N LEU A 90 -6.15 23.04 -17.03
CA LEU A 90 -6.83 22.14 -17.96
C LEU A 90 -8.32 22.46 -18.13
N THR A 91 -9.03 22.67 -17.04
CA THR A 91 -10.51 22.66 -17.00
C THR A 91 -11.14 24.03 -16.76
N LYS A 92 -10.35 25.01 -16.32
CA LYS A 92 -10.84 26.29 -15.77
C LYS A 92 -11.79 26.13 -14.58
N GLY A 93 -11.71 24.99 -13.89
CA GLY A 93 -12.58 24.63 -12.77
C GLY A 93 -13.92 24.03 -13.20
N GLU A 94 -14.16 23.84 -14.50
CA GLU A 94 -15.37 23.22 -15.04
C GLU A 94 -15.10 21.75 -15.42
N PHE A 95 -15.55 20.83 -14.58
CA PHE A 95 -15.36 19.39 -14.80
C PHE A 95 -16.41 18.56 -14.07
N ALA A 96 -16.60 17.32 -14.50
CA ALA A 96 -17.29 16.28 -13.75
C ALA A 96 -16.31 15.14 -13.47
N ARG A 97 -16.23 14.72 -12.22
CA ARG A 97 -15.33 13.66 -11.74
C ARG A 97 -16.14 12.57 -11.03
N GLU A 98 -15.92 11.34 -11.42
CA GLU A 98 -16.52 10.15 -10.80
C GLU A 98 -15.41 9.32 -10.17
N VAL A 99 -15.59 8.93 -8.92
CA VAL A 99 -14.60 8.20 -8.12
C VAL A 99 -15.27 6.99 -7.49
N GLN A 100 -14.59 5.86 -7.52
CA GLN A 100 -14.93 4.71 -6.69
C GLN A 100 -13.76 4.39 -5.78
N VAL A 101 -13.94 4.60 -4.49
CA VAL A 101 -13.00 4.24 -3.43
C VAL A 101 -13.34 2.83 -2.95
N GLN A 102 -12.35 1.95 -2.94
CA GLN A 102 -12.46 0.57 -2.49
C GLN A 102 -11.49 0.32 -1.33
N TYR A 103 -12.02 -0.16 -0.22
CA TYR A 103 -11.26 -0.52 0.97
C TYR A 103 -10.91 -2.01 0.94
N THR A 104 -9.76 -2.39 1.52
CA THR A 104 -9.39 -3.82 1.63
C THR A 104 -10.33 -4.63 2.51
N THR A 105 -11.10 -3.96 3.37
CA THR A 105 -12.15 -4.53 4.22
C THR A 105 -13.43 -4.87 3.43
N GLY A 106 -13.57 -4.39 2.19
CA GLY A 106 -14.63 -4.76 1.25
C GLY A 106 -15.66 -3.66 0.95
N GLU A 107 -15.68 -2.58 1.73
CA GLU A 107 -16.57 -1.44 1.54
C GLU A 107 -16.22 -0.65 0.29
N ILE A 108 -17.24 -0.02 -0.29
CA ILE A 108 -17.12 0.80 -1.51
C ILE A 108 -17.84 2.12 -1.31
N LEU A 109 -17.12 3.21 -1.52
CA LEU A 109 -17.66 4.57 -1.53
C LEU A 109 -17.59 5.14 -2.95
N ARG A 110 -18.72 5.59 -3.48
CA ARG A 110 -18.81 6.30 -4.76
C ARG A 110 -18.93 7.79 -4.49
N VAL A 111 -18.16 8.58 -5.23
CA VAL A 111 -18.13 10.04 -5.09
C VAL A 111 -18.24 10.67 -6.47
N SER A 112 -19.29 11.44 -6.69
CA SER A 112 -19.47 12.28 -7.88
C SER A 112 -19.16 13.72 -7.50
N GLN A 113 -18.31 14.39 -8.26
CA GLN A 113 -17.80 15.73 -7.96
C GLN A 113 -17.94 16.63 -9.19
N TYR A 114 -18.49 17.82 -9.00
CA TYR A 114 -18.83 18.74 -10.08
C TYR A 114 -18.17 20.10 -9.84
N GLY A 115 -17.13 20.39 -10.63
CA GLY A 115 -16.53 21.72 -10.70
C GLY A 115 -17.41 22.65 -11.56
N LYS A 116 -17.84 23.78 -10.98
CA LYS A 116 -18.71 24.78 -11.63
C LYS A 116 -17.94 26.00 -12.15
N GLY A 117 -16.61 25.92 -12.20
CA GLY A 117 -15.74 27.02 -12.55
C GLY A 117 -15.44 27.94 -11.36
N VAL A 118 -14.85 29.09 -11.69
CA VAL A 118 -14.47 30.12 -10.72
C VAL A 118 -15.38 31.34 -10.89
N ASP A 119 -15.93 31.82 -9.79
CA ASP A 119 -16.85 32.96 -9.80
C ASP A 119 -16.14 34.32 -9.97
N THR A 120 -16.91 35.40 -10.00
CA THR A 120 -16.38 36.77 -10.14
C THR A 120 -15.54 37.23 -8.96
N LYS A 121 -15.62 36.55 -7.81
CA LYS A 121 -14.81 36.81 -6.62
C LYS A 121 -13.52 35.97 -6.60
N GLY A 122 -13.34 35.06 -7.55
CA GLY A 122 -12.18 34.17 -7.62
C GLY A 122 -12.32 32.90 -6.78
N VAL A 123 -13.53 32.53 -6.38
CA VAL A 123 -13.81 31.30 -5.61
C VAL A 123 -14.11 30.14 -6.57
N LEU A 124 -13.43 29.02 -6.37
CA LEU A 124 -13.68 27.76 -7.09
C LEU A 124 -14.87 27.03 -6.46
N HIS A 125 -15.89 26.72 -7.26
CA HIS A 125 -17.10 26.04 -6.78
C HIS A 125 -17.06 24.55 -7.11
N VAL A 126 -17.13 23.67 -6.11
CA VAL A 126 -17.10 22.21 -6.26
C VAL A 126 -18.19 21.55 -5.42
N ASP A 127 -19.18 20.93 -6.07
CA ASP A 127 -20.22 20.17 -5.37
C ASP A 127 -19.94 18.67 -5.38
N LEU A 128 -20.36 17.97 -4.33
CA LEU A 128 -20.07 16.57 -4.09
C LEU A 128 -21.34 15.79 -3.75
N VAL A 129 -21.44 14.59 -4.32
CA VAL A 129 -22.45 13.58 -3.99
C VAL A 129 -21.73 12.30 -3.58
N VAL A 130 -21.94 11.86 -2.34
CA VAL A 130 -21.35 10.63 -1.80
C VAL A 130 -22.40 9.55 -1.63
N ARG A 131 -22.08 8.30 -1.98
CA ARG A 131 -22.95 7.14 -1.76
C ARG A 131 -22.13 5.89 -1.50
N GLY A 132 -22.41 5.21 -0.39
CA GLY A 132 -21.83 3.89 -0.12
C GLY A 132 -21.43 3.70 1.33
N GLU A 133 -20.42 2.87 1.52
CA GLU A 133 -19.97 2.44 2.83
C GLU A 133 -18.47 2.68 2.99
N VAL A 134 -18.05 2.89 4.24
CA VAL A 134 -16.67 3.12 4.64
C VAL A 134 -16.41 2.37 5.94
N PRO A 135 -15.16 1.92 6.19
CA PRO A 135 -14.84 1.18 7.40
C PRO A 135 -15.17 1.98 8.65
N GLU A 136 -15.77 1.31 9.64
CA GLU A 136 -16.01 1.92 10.94
C GLU A 136 -14.69 2.08 11.70
N ILE A 137 -14.37 3.32 12.08
CA ILE A 137 -13.18 3.63 12.88
C ILE A 137 -13.62 4.33 14.15
N GLU A 138 -13.43 3.67 15.28
CA GLU A 138 -13.74 4.23 16.60
C GLU A 138 -13.06 5.61 16.79
N ALA A 139 -13.78 6.55 17.42
CA ALA A 139 -13.32 7.93 17.58
C ALA A 139 -11.99 8.07 18.35
N SER A 140 -11.69 7.13 19.26
CA SER A 140 -10.47 7.08 20.05
C SER A 140 -9.22 6.66 19.27
N ARG A 141 -9.39 5.98 18.13
CA ARG A 141 -8.30 5.43 17.33
C ARG A 141 -7.56 6.54 16.61
N LEU A 142 -6.24 6.48 16.57
CA LEU A 142 -5.43 7.44 15.83
C LEU A 142 -5.40 7.06 14.35
N VAL A 143 -5.90 7.95 13.48
CA VAL A 143 -5.83 7.79 12.02
C VAL A 143 -4.69 8.66 11.48
N LYS A 144 -3.76 8.06 10.75
CA LYS A 144 -2.66 8.78 10.09
C LYS A 144 -2.64 8.47 8.60
N MET A 145 -2.79 9.51 7.78
CA MET A 145 -2.63 9.43 6.33
C MET A 145 -1.15 9.34 5.97
N THR A 146 -0.77 8.49 5.03
CA THR A 146 0.58 8.53 4.45
C THR A 146 0.60 9.40 3.19
N PRO A 147 1.75 10.04 2.86
CA PRO A 147 1.92 10.67 1.55
C PRO A 147 1.62 9.68 0.43
N PHE A 148 1.00 10.18 -0.64
CA PHE A 148 0.60 9.36 -1.77
C PHE A 148 0.79 10.08 -3.09
N TRP A 149 0.72 9.29 -4.15
CA TRP A 149 0.82 9.75 -5.51
C TRP A 149 -0.44 9.36 -6.27
N GLU A 150 -0.84 10.21 -7.22
CA GLU A 150 -1.89 9.89 -8.19
C GLU A 150 -1.33 10.07 -9.59
N ASP A 151 -1.53 9.07 -10.44
CA ASP A 151 -1.11 9.11 -11.84
C ASP A 151 -2.31 9.44 -12.72
N TYR A 152 -2.34 10.66 -13.25
CA TYR A 152 -3.38 11.18 -14.13
C TYR A 152 -3.01 10.93 -15.57
N THR A 153 -3.81 10.12 -16.28
CA THR A 153 -3.60 9.78 -17.68
C THR A 153 -4.70 10.37 -18.55
N GLN A 154 -4.35 11.25 -19.46
CA GLN A 154 -5.31 11.74 -20.45
C GLN A 154 -5.62 10.62 -21.47
N THR A 155 -6.87 10.13 -21.48
CA THR A 155 -7.33 9.02 -22.33
C THR A 155 -8.06 9.48 -23.59
N GLY A 156 -8.43 10.76 -23.67
CA GLY A 156 -9.04 11.36 -24.84
C GLY A 156 -9.26 12.87 -24.69
N PRO A 157 -9.91 13.51 -25.70
CA PRO A 157 -10.25 14.92 -25.63
C PRO A 157 -11.17 15.19 -24.43
N GLY A 158 -10.69 16.01 -23.48
CA GLY A 158 -11.48 16.36 -22.30
C GLY A 158 -11.75 15.20 -21.35
N THR A 159 -11.00 14.10 -21.44
CA THR A 159 -11.17 12.92 -20.57
C THR A 159 -9.84 12.48 -19.96
N ILE A 160 -9.83 12.33 -18.64
CA ILE A 160 -8.68 11.86 -17.86
C ILE A 160 -9.12 10.66 -17.05
N HIS A 161 -8.30 9.62 -17.02
CA HIS A 161 -8.45 8.47 -16.14
C HIS A 161 -7.25 8.41 -15.19
N ALA A 162 -7.50 7.98 -13.97
CA ALA A 162 -6.47 7.82 -12.97
C ALA A 162 -6.81 6.67 -12.04
N ASP A 163 -5.79 5.89 -11.72
CA ASP A 163 -5.82 4.84 -10.72
C ASP A 163 -4.83 5.20 -9.63
N SER A 164 -5.24 5.05 -8.38
CA SER A 164 -4.42 5.47 -7.26
C SER A 164 -4.61 4.55 -6.07
N THR A 165 -3.52 4.26 -5.38
CA THR A 165 -3.51 3.48 -4.15
C THR A 165 -2.85 4.30 -3.06
N SER A 166 -3.44 4.28 -1.87
CA SER A 166 -2.82 4.87 -0.69
C SER A 166 -2.99 3.96 0.51
N LEU A 167 -2.29 4.34 1.56
CA LEU A 167 -2.27 3.67 2.83
C LEU A 167 -2.73 4.67 3.89
N PHE A 168 -3.49 4.19 4.86
CA PHE A 168 -3.65 4.90 6.12
C PHE A 168 -3.40 3.98 7.28
N GLN A 169 -2.96 4.56 8.39
CA GLN A 169 -2.69 3.83 9.61
C GLN A 169 -3.81 4.08 10.61
N VAL A 170 -4.31 3.01 11.23
CA VAL A 170 -5.20 3.06 12.39
C VAL A 170 -4.46 2.41 13.56
N ASP A 171 -4.07 3.20 14.55
CA ASP A 171 -3.21 2.74 15.67
C ASP A 171 -1.95 1.98 15.23
N GLY A 172 -1.37 2.40 14.09
CA GLY A 172 -0.18 1.76 13.50
C GLY A 172 -0.46 0.59 12.56
N PHE A 173 -1.69 0.08 12.49
CA PHE A 173 -2.09 -0.92 11.49
C PHE A 173 -2.32 -0.25 10.14
N VAL A 174 -1.62 -0.73 9.11
CA VAL A 174 -1.72 -0.20 7.75
C VAL A 174 -2.93 -0.80 7.04
N LEU A 175 -3.83 0.07 6.61
CA LEU A 175 -5.00 -0.26 5.79
C LEU A 175 -4.81 0.32 4.39
N PRO A 176 -4.66 -0.53 3.35
CA PRO A 176 -4.67 -0.07 1.98
C PRO A 176 -6.07 0.31 1.53
N TYR A 177 -6.14 1.26 0.63
CA TYR A 177 -7.35 1.56 -0.13
C TYR A 177 -6.95 2.07 -1.51
N ALA A 178 -7.78 1.77 -2.49
CA ALA A 178 -7.58 2.17 -3.87
C ALA A 178 -8.74 3.04 -4.31
N TRP A 179 -8.49 4.00 -5.19
CA TRP A 179 -9.54 4.70 -5.88
C TRP A 179 -9.20 4.84 -7.35
N ASN A 180 -10.14 4.42 -8.18
CA ASN A 180 -10.14 4.73 -9.59
C ASN A 180 -11.05 5.93 -9.83
N HIS A 181 -10.69 6.76 -10.79
CA HIS A 181 -11.50 7.91 -11.12
C HIS A 181 -11.39 8.32 -12.57
N SER A 182 -12.44 8.98 -13.04
CA SER A 182 -12.50 9.59 -14.36
C SER A 182 -12.90 11.05 -14.23
N ILE A 183 -12.25 11.92 -14.99
CA ILE A 183 -12.56 13.36 -15.07
C ILE A 183 -12.95 13.66 -16.50
N SER A 184 -14.05 14.40 -16.66
CA SER A 184 -14.54 14.89 -17.93
C SER A 184 -14.65 16.43 -17.91
N TYR A 185 -14.24 17.09 -18.99
CA TYR A 185 -14.24 18.55 -19.12
C TYR A 185 -14.30 18.98 -20.58
N GLY A 186 -14.67 20.24 -20.84
CA GLY A 186 -14.76 20.78 -22.20
C GLY A 186 -13.39 20.97 -22.85
N SER A 187 -13.11 20.29 -23.96
CA SER A 187 -11.92 20.53 -24.78
C SER A 187 -12.26 21.38 -26.01
N ARG A 188 -11.70 22.60 -26.10
CA ARG A 188 -11.82 23.46 -27.30
C ARG A 188 -10.75 23.19 -28.37
N ASN A 189 -9.74 22.37 -28.10
CA ASN A 189 -8.62 22.11 -29.02
C ASN A 189 -8.41 20.61 -29.25
N SER A 190 -8.57 20.19 -30.50
CA SER A 190 -8.35 18.82 -31.03
C SER A 190 -6.88 18.46 -31.23
N ARG A 191 -5.96 19.21 -30.60
CA ARG A 191 -4.55 18.80 -30.41
C ARG A 191 -4.26 18.89 -28.92
N MET A 192 -4.26 17.73 -28.27
CA MET A 192 -3.86 17.60 -26.88
C MET A 192 -2.62 16.71 -26.85
N PRO A 193 -1.51 17.13 -26.22
CA PRO A 193 -0.50 16.16 -25.86
C PRO A 193 -1.17 15.13 -24.95
N PHE A 194 -0.92 13.84 -25.17
CA PHE A 194 -1.11 12.88 -24.09
C PHE A 194 -0.34 13.45 -22.91
N LEU A 195 -1.03 13.66 -21.79
CA LEU A 195 -0.50 14.26 -20.58
C LEU A 195 -0.65 13.20 -19.48
N MET A 196 0.48 12.65 -19.05
CA MET A 196 0.61 11.82 -17.88
C MET A 196 1.24 12.71 -16.84
N GLU A 197 0.47 13.00 -15.81
CA GLU A 197 0.88 13.87 -14.73
C GLU A 197 0.82 13.11 -13.44
N LYS A 198 1.84 13.33 -12.63
CA LYS A 198 1.94 12.72 -11.33
C LYS A 198 1.72 13.78 -10.29
N LEU A 199 0.61 13.64 -9.56
CA LEU A 199 0.31 14.47 -8.41
C LEU A 199 0.95 13.84 -7.17
N HIS A 200 1.61 14.66 -6.38
CA HIS A 200 2.16 14.28 -5.08
C HIS A 200 1.39 15.02 -3.99
N ALA A 201 0.77 14.26 -3.09
CA ALA A 201 0.18 14.79 -1.87
C ALA A 201 1.04 14.37 -0.67
N ARG A 202 1.49 15.34 0.13
CA ARG A 202 2.35 15.12 1.31
C ARG A 202 1.94 16.01 2.48
N ASN A 203 2.57 15.80 3.64
CA ASN A 203 2.31 16.57 4.87
C ASN A 203 0.80 16.63 5.19
N ILE A 204 0.17 15.45 5.22
CA ILE A 204 -1.27 15.31 5.35
C ILE A 204 -1.63 15.21 6.83
N ASP A 205 -2.37 16.20 7.32
CA ASP A 205 -2.91 16.25 8.67
C ASP A 205 -4.44 16.28 8.59
N VAL A 206 -5.09 15.54 9.50
CA VAL A 206 -6.55 15.57 9.65
C VAL A 206 -6.89 15.87 11.10
N ILE A 207 -7.60 16.97 11.31
CA ILE A 207 -8.00 17.48 12.62
C ILE A 207 -9.52 17.32 12.73
N VAL A 208 -9.98 16.71 13.81
CA VAL A 208 -11.39 16.51 14.08
C VAL A 208 -11.78 17.31 15.31
N GLU A 209 -12.87 18.06 15.20
CA GLU A 209 -13.51 18.78 16.29
C GLU A 209 -14.93 18.20 16.52
N PRO A 210 -15.05 17.09 17.29
CA PRO A 210 -16.32 16.37 17.44
C PRO A 210 -17.44 17.25 17.98
N GLU A 211 -17.15 18.11 18.95
CA GLU A 211 -18.12 19.02 19.59
C GLU A 211 -18.75 20.03 18.62
N LYS A 212 -18.08 20.29 17.49
CA LYS A 212 -18.55 21.23 16.47
C LYS A 212 -19.03 20.52 15.20
N ASN A 213 -18.89 19.21 15.12
CA ASN A 213 -19.08 18.42 13.90
C ASN A 213 -18.28 18.97 12.71
N ILE A 214 -17.02 19.33 12.97
CA ILE A 214 -16.09 19.89 11.99
C ILE A 214 -14.92 18.93 11.79
N VAL A 215 -14.53 18.74 10.53
CA VAL A 215 -13.30 18.05 10.15
C VAL A 215 -12.46 18.97 9.25
N GLN A 216 -11.20 19.14 9.61
CA GLN A 216 -10.23 19.94 8.86
C GLN A 216 -9.15 19.04 8.28
N PHE A 217 -8.86 19.24 7.00
CA PHE A 217 -7.80 18.56 6.28
C PHE A 217 -6.76 19.58 5.89
N ARG A 218 -5.49 19.20 6.04
CA ARG A 218 -4.35 20.00 5.61
C ARG A 218 -3.42 19.10 4.83
N LEU A 219 -3.00 19.53 3.64
CA LEU A 219 -2.02 18.80 2.84
C LEU A 219 -1.26 19.75 1.90
N GLU A 220 -0.12 19.29 1.43
CA GLU A 220 0.65 19.95 0.36
C GLU A 220 0.51 19.17 -0.94
N ALA A 221 0.20 19.87 -2.03
CA ALA A 221 0.04 19.29 -3.36
C ALA A 221 0.96 19.94 -4.40
N SER A 222 1.67 19.10 -5.14
CA SER A 222 2.43 19.49 -6.34
C SER A 222 2.12 18.54 -7.48
N ILE A 223 2.15 19.05 -8.70
CA ILE A 223 1.98 18.25 -9.91
C ILE A 223 3.21 18.37 -10.78
N SER A 224 3.69 17.23 -11.25
CA SER A 224 4.89 17.11 -12.07
C SER A 224 4.59 16.22 -13.27
N PRO A 225 5.37 16.29 -14.36
CA PRO A 225 5.26 15.30 -15.42
C PRO A 225 5.41 13.90 -14.83
N GLY A 226 4.50 13.00 -15.18
CA GLY A 226 4.65 11.59 -14.87
C GLY A 226 5.86 11.01 -15.62
N ASN A 227 6.35 9.86 -15.18
CA ASN A 227 7.55 9.21 -15.74
C ASN A 227 7.41 8.75 -17.21
N HIS A 228 6.33 9.12 -17.92
CA HIS A 228 5.90 8.49 -19.16
C HIS A 228 5.50 9.45 -20.30
N LEU A 229 6.04 10.67 -20.32
CA LEU A 229 6.02 11.49 -21.53
C LEU A 229 7.37 12.13 -21.79
N ILE A 230 8.10 11.54 -22.73
CA ILE A 230 9.33 12.12 -23.25
C ILE A 230 9.00 12.78 -24.58
N LEU A 231 9.15 14.11 -24.62
CA LEU A 231 9.16 14.86 -25.87
C LEU A 231 10.29 14.36 -26.76
N ARG A 232 9.99 14.27 -28.05
CA ARG A 232 10.86 13.84 -29.15
C ARG A 232 12.30 14.40 -29.01
N SER A 233 13.30 13.52 -29.05
CA SER A 233 14.68 13.92 -29.42
C SER A 233 14.71 14.42 -30.87
N PRO A 234 15.58 15.37 -31.26
CA PRO A 234 15.76 15.79 -32.66
C PRO A 234 16.00 14.64 -33.67
N SER A 235 16.38 13.44 -33.19
CA SER A 235 16.77 12.27 -33.98
C SER A 235 15.65 11.27 -34.32
N ASN A 236 14.39 11.55 -34.00
CA ASN A 236 13.24 10.67 -34.34
C ASN A 236 13.31 9.25 -33.74
N GLN A 237 14.01 9.08 -32.61
CA GLN A 237 14.11 7.83 -31.86
C GLN A 237 13.35 7.95 -30.54
N CYS A 238 12.61 6.89 -30.17
CA CYS A 238 12.00 6.77 -28.86
C CYS A 238 13.02 6.23 -27.84
N PRO A 239 12.94 6.67 -26.58
CA PRO A 239 13.67 6.05 -25.46
C PRO A 239 13.38 4.56 -25.34
N THR A 240 14.30 3.81 -24.74
CA THR A 240 14.11 2.38 -24.43
C THR A 240 12.83 2.17 -23.62
N GLY A 241 12.04 1.14 -23.97
CA GLY A 241 10.71 0.87 -23.39
C GLY A 241 9.56 1.62 -24.05
N PHE A 242 9.83 2.41 -25.10
CA PHE A 242 8.81 3.14 -25.85
C PHE A 242 8.95 2.93 -27.35
N ARG A 243 7.83 3.01 -28.08
CA ARG A 243 7.76 2.87 -29.53
C ARG A 243 7.04 4.04 -30.17
N LEU A 244 7.34 4.31 -31.44
CA LEU A 244 6.62 5.34 -32.19
C LEU A 244 5.15 4.96 -32.33
N ASN A 245 4.26 5.89 -32.01
CA ASN A 245 2.84 5.72 -32.22
C ASN A 245 2.51 5.93 -33.71
N PRO A 246 1.72 5.04 -34.34
CA PRO A 246 1.31 5.19 -35.74
C PRO A 246 0.42 6.42 -36.03
N GLU A 247 -0.24 6.98 -35.03
CA GLU A 247 -1.16 8.11 -35.14
C GLU A 247 -0.47 9.49 -34.98
N GLY A 248 0.86 9.54 -34.82
CA GLY A 248 1.61 10.79 -34.91
C GLY A 248 3.04 10.77 -34.36
N PRO A 249 3.70 11.93 -34.22
CA PRO A 249 5.14 12.02 -33.96
C PRO A 249 5.51 11.85 -32.48
N TYR A 250 4.86 10.93 -31.78
CA TYR A 250 5.01 10.71 -30.33
C TYR A 250 5.39 9.25 -30.03
N CYS A 251 5.99 9.06 -28.86
CA CYS A 251 6.35 7.76 -28.35
C CYS A 251 5.23 7.28 -27.41
N GLN A 252 4.69 6.11 -27.70
CA GLN A 252 3.80 5.39 -26.81
C GLN A 252 4.59 4.34 -26.04
N ASP A 253 4.11 4.01 -24.85
CA ASP A 253 4.61 2.90 -24.08
C ASP A 253 4.59 1.60 -24.90
N ASP A 254 5.66 0.82 -24.81
CA ASP A 254 5.73 -0.50 -25.41
C ASP A 254 5.29 -1.56 -24.41
N ASP A 255 3.98 -1.83 -24.33
CA ASP A 255 3.43 -2.82 -23.39
C ASP A 255 4.09 -4.20 -23.55
N GLU A 256 5.12 -4.47 -22.76
CA GLU A 256 5.91 -5.69 -22.86
C GLU A 256 5.11 -6.89 -22.37
N CYS A 257 4.15 -6.68 -21.46
CA CYS A 257 3.25 -7.74 -21.00
C CYS A 257 2.39 -8.28 -22.15
N ARG A 258 1.88 -7.41 -23.02
CA ARG A 258 1.15 -7.83 -24.21
C ARG A 258 2.06 -8.33 -25.32
N ARG A 259 3.22 -7.71 -25.51
CA ARG A 259 4.08 -7.98 -26.67
C ARG A 259 5.03 -9.17 -26.46
N LEU A 260 5.64 -9.27 -25.29
CA LEU A 260 6.70 -10.23 -24.97
C LEU A 260 6.26 -11.31 -23.99
N GLN A 261 5.22 -11.06 -23.18
CA GLN A 261 4.82 -11.94 -22.06
C GLN A 261 6.03 -12.40 -21.22
N PRO A 262 6.82 -11.46 -20.68
CA PRO A 262 8.14 -11.74 -20.14
C PRO A 262 8.16 -12.45 -18.78
N CYS A 263 7.00 -12.58 -18.13
CA CYS A 263 6.85 -13.11 -16.77
C CYS A 263 6.27 -14.52 -16.81
N SER A 264 6.71 -15.40 -15.90
CA SER A 264 6.16 -16.76 -15.82
C SER A 264 4.73 -16.80 -15.30
N HIS A 265 4.36 -15.91 -14.36
CA HIS A 265 3.03 -15.83 -13.76
C HIS A 265 2.31 -14.52 -14.11
N LEU A 266 2.44 -13.49 -13.27
CA LEU A 266 1.72 -12.23 -13.43
C LEU A 266 2.68 -11.17 -13.98
N CYS A 267 2.27 -10.53 -15.07
CA CYS A 267 2.99 -9.41 -15.67
C CYS A 267 2.23 -8.12 -15.44
N HIS A 268 2.93 -7.12 -14.94
CA HIS A 268 2.39 -5.78 -14.71
C HIS A 268 3.12 -4.81 -15.64
N ASN A 269 2.38 -4.25 -16.58
CA ASN A 269 2.93 -3.26 -17.49
C ASN A 269 3.10 -1.93 -16.76
N SER A 270 4.25 -1.28 -16.91
CA SER A 270 4.56 -0.05 -16.20
C SER A 270 5.41 0.84 -17.08
N ALA A 271 4.92 1.99 -17.53
CA ALA A 271 5.46 2.52 -18.78
C ALA A 271 7.00 2.69 -18.88
N GLY A 272 7.56 2.43 -20.05
CA GLY A 272 9.00 2.28 -20.26
C GLY A 272 9.61 1.00 -19.68
N SER A 273 8.81 0.12 -19.07
CA SER A 273 9.24 -1.14 -18.46
C SER A 273 8.04 -2.05 -18.14
N TYR A 274 8.32 -3.12 -17.41
CA TYR A 274 7.34 -3.97 -16.76
C TYR A 274 7.94 -4.54 -15.48
N TYR A 275 7.12 -5.15 -14.64
CA TYR A 275 7.60 -6.00 -13.56
C TYR A 275 6.76 -7.27 -13.43
N CYS A 276 7.36 -8.31 -12.88
CA CYS A 276 6.71 -9.60 -12.68
C CYS A 276 6.34 -9.79 -11.21
N SER A 277 5.23 -10.47 -10.97
CA SER A 277 4.88 -10.97 -9.64
C SER A 277 4.42 -12.42 -9.70
N CYS A 278 4.45 -13.07 -8.54
CA CYS A 278 4.14 -14.49 -8.43
C CYS A 278 2.77 -14.72 -7.77
N SER A 279 2.06 -15.73 -8.25
CA SER A 279 0.88 -16.27 -7.57
C SER A 279 1.23 -16.79 -6.16
N PRO A 280 0.25 -16.90 -5.24
CA PRO A 280 0.48 -17.47 -3.91
C PRO A 280 1.17 -18.84 -3.98
N GLY A 281 2.11 -19.11 -3.06
CA GLY A 281 2.92 -20.33 -3.04
C GLY A 281 4.22 -20.24 -3.85
N TYR A 282 4.51 -19.10 -4.48
CA TYR A 282 5.72 -18.90 -5.29
C TYR A 282 6.44 -17.60 -4.94
N THR A 283 7.76 -17.58 -5.15
CA THR A 283 8.61 -16.39 -5.00
C THR A 283 9.33 -16.07 -6.30
N LEU A 284 9.68 -14.81 -6.48
CA LEU A 284 10.39 -14.35 -7.66
C LEU A 284 11.86 -14.77 -7.59
N ASP A 285 12.36 -15.36 -8.68
CA ASP A 285 13.76 -15.77 -8.84
C ASP A 285 14.69 -14.56 -9.05
N VAL A 286 16.00 -14.77 -8.99
CA VAL A 286 17.04 -13.73 -9.10
C VAL A 286 16.96 -12.91 -10.40
N ASP A 287 16.48 -13.52 -11.48
CA ASP A 287 16.29 -12.85 -12.77
C ASP A 287 15.06 -11.93 -12.81
N GLY A 288 14.24 -11.91 -11.75
CA GLY A 288 13.07 -11.05 -11.62
C GLY A 288 11.90 -11.41 -12.54
N ARG A 289 11.93 -12.59 -13.17
CA ARG A 289 10.95 -12.99 -14.22
C ARG A 289 10.30 -14.33 -13.99
N GLN A 290 11.01 -15.26 -13.37
CA GLN A 290 10.52 -16.61 -13.09
C GLN A 290 10.03 -16.69 -11.66
N CYS A 291 8.95 -17.42 -11.47
CA CYS A 291 8.40 -17.74 -10.17
C CYS A 291 8.79 -19.16 -9.81
N ILE A 292 9.54 -19.29 -8.72
CA ILE A 292 9.97 -20.57 -8.16
C ILE A 292 9.06 -20.92 -6.99
N ASP A 293 8.78 -22.21 -6.87
CA ASP A 293 7.98 -22.76 -5.78
C ASP A 293 8.62 -22.44 -4.43
N ILE A 294 7.81 -21.95 -3.48
CA ILE A 294 8.27 -21.77 -2.10
C ILE A 294 8.20 -23.14 -1.44
N ASN A 295 9.33 -23.68 -1.02
CA ASN A 295 9.31 -24.90 -0.22
C ASN A 295 8.89 -24.58 1.22
N GLU A 296 7.59 -24.63 1.52
CA GLU A 296 7.08 -24.26 2.84
C GLU A 296 7.58 -25.22 3.92
N CYS A 297 7.87 -26.48 3.57
CA CYS A 297 8.44 -27.46 4.49
C CYS A 297 9.86 -27.13 4.94
N SER A 298 10.61 -26.35 4.16
CA SER A 298 11.96 -25.91 4.51
C SER A 298 11.99 -24.48 5.05
N THR A 299 11.02 -23.66 4.65
CA THR A 299 10.98 -22.22 4.95
C THR A 299 10.22 -21.91 6.24
N LEU A 300 9.19 -22.68 6.58
CA LEU A 300 8.39 -22.50 7.79
C LEU A 300 8.89 -23.44 8.90
N LEU A 301 8.93 -22.94 10.14
CA LEU A 301 9.44 -23.70 11.29
C LEU A 301 8.52 -24.88 11.65
N ASP A 302 7.21 -24.76 11.41
CA ASP A 302 6.21 -25.81 11.67
C ASP A 302 4.95 -25.64 10.80
N PRO A 303 5.02 -25.93 9.49
CA PRO A 303 3.91 -25.69 8.56
C PRO A 303 2.71 -26.63 8.80
N CYS A 304 2.94 -27.81 9.38
CA CYS A 304 1.93 -28.83 9.54
C CYS A 304 1.43 -28.99 10.97
N PRO A 305 0.10 -29.02 11.19
CA PRO A 305 -0.47 -29.14 12.51
C PRO A 305 -0.19 -30.52 13.12
N ARG A 306 -0.22 -30.59 14.46
CA ARG A 306 -0.21 -31.85 15.22
C ARG A 306 0.98 -32.78 14.90
N GLY A 307 2.16 -32.23 14.61
CA GLY A 307 3.39 -33.01 14.39
C GLY A 307 3.40 -33.85 13.10
N GLN A 308 2.53 -33.54 12.14
CA GLN A 308 2.48 -34.24 10.84
C GLN A 308 3.68 -33.91 9.96
N GLN A 309 4.10 -34.88 9.13
CA GLN A 309 5.18 -34.71 8.17
C GLN A 309 4.72 -33.84 6.99
N CYS A 310 5.41 -32.73 6.79
CA CYS A 310 5.22 -31.83 5.66
C CYS A 310 5.78 -32.43 4.37
N VAL A 311 5.01 -32.33 3.29
CA VAL A 311 5.39 -32.72 1.93
C VAL A 311 5.18 -31.52 1.02
N ASN A 312 6.27 -30.98 0.50
CA ASN A 312 6.24 -29.86 -0.42
C ASN A 312 5.59 -30.29 -1.74
N SER A 313 4.76 -29.44 -2.31
CA SER A 313 4.14 -29.65 -3.63
C SER A 313 4.30 -28.39 -4.47
N ILE A 314 4.07 -28.46 -5.77
CA ILE A 314 4.22 -27.27 -6.63
C ILE A 314 3.06 -26.30 -6.35
N GLY A 315 3.39 -25.10 -5.85
CA GLY A 315 2.50 -24.01 -5.50
C GLY A 315 1.80 -24.11 -4.15
N SER A 316 2.17 -25.10 -3.32
CA SER A 316 1.61 -25.30 -1.98
C SER A 316 2.36 -26.41 -1.23
N TYR A 317 1.90 -26.79 -0.05
CA TYR A 317 2.36 -27.97 0.66
C TYR A 317 1.18 -28.80 1.16
N THR A 318 1.45 -30.08 1.39
CA THR A 318 0.48 -30.98 2.02
C THR A 318 1.06 -31.57 3.29
N CYS A 319 0.20 -31.76 4.28
CA CYS A 319 0.55 -32.47 5.50
C CYS A 319 0.14 -33.92 5.35
N SER A 320 1.13 -34.81 5.30
CA SER A 320 0.84 -36.23 5.21
C SER A 320 0.29 -36.74 6.55
N MET A 321 -0.54 -37.78 6.51
CA MET A 321 -1.05 -38.45 7.71
C MET A 321 0.03 -39.27 8.46
N LYS A 322 1.31 -39.07 8.14
CA LYS A 322 2.45 -39.67 8.81
C LYS A 322 3.03 -38.68 9.81
N CYS A 323 3.52 -39.20 10.93
CA CYS A 323 4.19 -38.39 11.93
C CYS A 323 5.61 -38.04 11.49
N ARG A 324 6.09 -36.86 11.91
CA ARG A 324 7.50 -36.49 11.79
C ARG A 324 8.37 -37.50 12.54
N ARG A 325 9.65 -37.53 12.19
CA ARG A 325 10.63 -38.37 12.89
C ARG A 325 10.65 -38.01 14.38
N GLY A 326 10.77 -39.03 15.25
CA GLY A 326 10.69 -38.85 16.71
C GLY A 326 9.25 -38.82 17.26
N MET A 327 8.23 -38.99 16.42
CA MET A 327 6.83 -39.00 16.84
C MET A 327 6.09 -40.26 16.36
N ARG A 328 5.07 -40.65 17.10
CA ARG A 328 4.18 -41.78 16.78
C ARG A 328 2.74 -41.31 16.66
N LEU A 329 1.95 -42.04 15.87
CA LEU A 329 0.52 -41.76 15.76
C LEU A 329 -0.18 -42.18 17.05
N SER A 330 -1.05 -41.32 17.58
CA SER A 330 -1.89 -41.62 18.74
C SER A 330 -2.85 -42.79 18.47
N ASP A 331 -3.37 -43.40 19.53
CA ASP A 331 -4.32 -44.53 19.44
C ASP A 331 -5.60 -44.17 18.68
N ASP A 332 -6.05 -42.91 18.81
CA ASP A 332 -7.20 -42.35 18.07
C ASP A 332 -6.88 -42.05 16.59
N ARG A 333 -5.62 -42.16 16.18
CA ARG A 333 -5.09 -41.85 14.83
C ARG A 333 -5.29 -40.41 14.37
N LEU A 334 -5.54 -39.47 15.28
CA LEU A 334 -5.89 -38.08 14.96
C LEU A 334 -4.76 -37.06 15.22
N ARG A 335 -3.67 -37.48 15.89
CA ARG A 335 -2.53 -36.61 16.25
C ARG A 335 -1.23 -37.41 16.30
N CYS A 336 -0.12 -36.70 16.15
CA CYS A 336 1.19 -37.25 16.45
C CYS A 336 1.56 -36.90 17.88
N GLU A 337 1.93 -37.93 18.63
CA GLU A 337 2.46 -37.83 19.97
C GLU A 337 3.96 -38.02 19.91
N ASP A 338 4.64 -37.22 20.71
CA ASP A 338 6.07 -37.33 20.90
C ASP A 338 6.44 -38.72 21.44
N ILE A 339 7.50 -39.32 20.91
CA ILE A 339 8.03 -40.56 21.46
C ILE A 339 8.96 -40.14 22.58
N ASP A 340 8.58 -40.37 23.84
CA ASP A 340 9.48 -40.11 24.94
C ASP A 340 10.63 -41.13 24.92
N GLU A 341 11.76 -40.74 24.34
CA GLU A 341 12.94 -41.60 24.30
C GLU A 341 13.61 -41.75 25.67
N CYS A 342 13.23 -40.94 26.67
CA CYS A 342 13.70 -41.09 28.05
C CYS A 342 12.88 -42.14 28.83
N ASP A 343 11.61 -42.37 28.46
CA ASP A 343 10.70 -43.35 29.08
C ASP A 343 10.78 -44.75 28.41
N VAL A 344 12.01 -45.25 28.25
CA VAL A 344 12.29 -46.60 27.73
C VAL A 344 13.18 -47.38 28.70
N PRO A 345 13.14 -48.72 28.70
CA PRO A 345 13.90 -49.55 29.66
C PRO A 345 15.43 -49.32 29.64
N ARG A 346 15.96 -48.78 28.55
CA ARG A 346 17.35 -48.36 28.42
C ARG A 346 17.40 -46.97 27.80
N SER A 347 17.55 -45.96 28.64
CA SER A 347 17.68 -44.57 28.20
C SER A 347 18.80 -44.43 27.16
N PRO A 348 18.60 -43.60 26.12
CA PRO A 348 19.63 -43.32 25.11
C PRO A 348 20.77 -42.45 25.66
N CYS A 349 20.61 -41.82 26.83
CA CYS A 349 21.62 -41.00 27.48
C CYS A 349 22.31 -41.76 28.63
N GLU A 350 23.61 -41.50 28.83
CA GLU A 350 24.35 -42.13 29.93
C GLU A 350 23.94 -41.61 31.32
N GLN A 351 23.61 -40.32 31.44
CA GLN A 351 23.35 -39.69 32.74
C GLN A 351 21.99 -38.99 32.83
N VAL A 352 21.79 -37.88 32.12
CA VAL A 352 20.55 -37.09 32.17
C VAL A 352 19.94 -37.06 30.78
N CYS A 353 18.67 -37.47 30.69
CA CYS A 353 17.86 -37.43 29.48
C CYS A 353 16.72 -36.42 29.69
N ALA A 354 16.61 -35.45 28.78
CA ALA A 354 15.50 -34.52 28.73
C ALA A 354 14.74 -34.74 27.43
N ASN A 355 13.47 -35.12 27.53
CA ASN A 355 12.61 -35.31 26.37
C ASN A 355 12.22 -33.95 25.75
N SER A 356 12.15 -33.88 24.43
CA SER A 356 11.70 -32.70 23.70
C SER A 356 10.88 -33.08 22.46
N PRO A 357 10.00 -32.20 21.93
CA PRO A 357 9.18 -32.60 20.79
C PRO A 357 10.01 -33.00 19.55
N GLY A 358 9.92 -34.27 19.15
CA GLY A 358 10.57 -34.89 18.01
C GLY A 358 12.04 -35.30 18.23
N THR A 359 12.58 -35.13 19.44
CA THR A 359 13.98 -35.48 19.78
C THR A 359 14.20 -35.49 21.29
N TYR A 360 15.32 -36.02 21.76
CA TYR A 360 15.75 -35.88 23.16
C TYR A 360 17.07 -35.12 23.23
N VAL A 361 17.35 -34.53 24.39
CA VAL A 361 18.61 -33.87 24.70
C VAL A 361 19.28 -34.61 25.85
N CYS A 362 20.49 -35.12 25.60
CA CYS A 362 21.35 -35.65 26.65
C CYS A 362 22.14 -34.52 27.31
N SER A 363 22.29 -34.61 28.63
CA SER A 363 23.20 -33.75 29.39
C SER A 363 23.94 -34.57 30.44
N CYS A 364 25.05 -34.02 30.91
CA CYS A 364 25.89 -34.63 31.93
C CYS A 364 25.71 -33.91 33.27
N ARG A 365 25.90 -34.65 34.35
CA ARG A 365 25.98 -34.11 35.71
C ARG A 365 27.24 -33.28 35.87
N GLN A 366 27.27 -32.44 36.90
CA GLN A 366 28.44 -31.63 37.22
C GLN A 366 29.70 -32.51 37.34
N GLY A 367 30.81 -32.07 36.73
CA GLY A 367 32.07 -32.83 36.65
C GLY A 367 32.23 -33.69 35.40
N PHE A 368 31.25 -33.70 34.48
CA PHE A 368 31.29 -34.52 33.27
C PHE A 368 30.98 -33.70 32.00
N GLU A 369 31.61 -34.06 30.88
CA GLU A 369 31.40 -33.45 29.57
C GLU A 369 30.76 -34.45 28.58
N LEU A 370 29.82 -33.95 27.76
CA LEU A 370 29.07 -34.75 26.81
C LEU A 370 29.87 -34.95 25.52
N VAL A 371 30.24 -36.19 25.21
CA VAL A 371 30.84 -36.54 23.92
C VAL A 371 29.77 -36.87 22.87
N ALA A 372 30.10 -36.75 21.58
CA ALA A 372 29.18 -36.87 20.43
C ALA A 372 28.34 -38.17 20.38
N SER A 373 28.70 -39.21 21.15
CA SER A 373 27.93 -40.46 21.28
C SER A 373 26.82 -40.42 22.34
N GLY A 374 26.51 -39.27 22.96
CA GLY A 374 25.56 -39.18 24.08
C GLY A 374 26.10 -39.73 25.40
N ARG A 375 27.43 -39.87 25.49
CA ARG A 375 28.16 -40.38 26.67
C ARG A 375 28.77 -39.25 27.46
N CYS A 376 28.96 -39.46 28.75
CA CYS A 376 29.51 -38.48 29.67
C CYS A 376 30.90 -38.92 30.13
N THR A 377 31.91 -38.14 29.79
CA THR A 377 33.29 -38.38 30.25
C THR A 377 33.61 -37.48 31.42
N ASP A 378 34.21 -38.05 32.45
CA ASP A 378 34.70 -37.31 33.60
C ASP A 378 35.66 -36.21 33.14
N VAL A 379 35.40 -34.98 33.58
CA VAL A 379 36.28 -33.84 33.36
C VAL A 379 37.23 -33.84 34.53
N ASP A 380 38.47 -34.26 34.29
CA ASP A 380 39.53 -34.16 35.29
C ASP A 380 39.79 -32.68 35.60
N GLU A 381 39.10 -32.15 36.62
CA GLU A 381 39.20 -30.74 36.98
C GLU A 381 40.61 -30.40 37.46
N CYS A 382 41.39 -31.40 37.88
CA CYS A 382 42.76 -31.22 38.33
C CYS A 382 43.75 -31.11 37.13
N LYS A 383 43.31 -31.37 35.89
CA LYS A 383 44.00 -30.98 34.63
C LYS A 383 43.49 -29.67 34.01
N VAL A 384 42.27 -29.23 34.34
CA VAL A 384 41.62 -28.06 33.71
C VAL A 384 41.70 -26.79 34.59
N LYS A 385 41.72 -26.93 35.93
CA LYS A 385 41.87 -25.83 36.91
C LYS A 385 42.82 -26.22 38.04
N THR A 386 43.86 -25.43 38.23
CA THR A 386 44.95 -25.71 39.19
C THR A 386 44.60 -25.60 40.67
N ASP A 387 43.37 -25.20 41.06
CA ASP A 387 43.04 -24.85 42.45
C ASP A 387 41.70 -25.39 43.00
N ALA A 388 41.16 -26.49 42.46
CA ALA A 388 39.93 -27.09 43.02
C ALA A 388 39.98 -28.62 43.06
N CYS A 389 40.80 -29.18 43.95
CA CYS A 389 40.82 -30.61 44.24
C CYS A 389 40.53 -30.78 45.77
N PRO A 390 39.26 -30.72 46.26
CA PRO A 390 38.94 -31.15 47.61
C PRO A 390 38.86 -32.67 47.64
N ARG A 391 39.59 -33.26 48.59
CA ARG A 391 39.83 -34.71 48.74
C ARG A 391 38.56 -35.56 48.63
N GLY A 392 38.60 -36.52 47.72
CA GLY A 392 37.87 -37.78 47.83
C GLY A 392 36.63 -37.89 46.95
N GLN A 393 36.82 -38.32 45.70
CA GLN A 393 36.05 -39.39 45.06
C GLN A 393 36.84 -39.87 43.83
N GLU A 394 36.98 -41.19 43.73
CA GLU A 394 37.66 -41.92 42.65
C GLU A 394 36.80 -41.99 41.37
#